data_AF-A0A524DAS3-F1
#
_entry.id   AF-A0A524DAS3-F1
#
_cell.length_a   1.000
_cell.length_b   1.000
_cell.length_c   1.000
_cell.angle_alpha   90.00
_cell.angle_beta   90.00
_cell.angle_gamma   90.00
#
_symmetry.space_group_name_H-M   'P 1'
#
loop_
_entity.id
_entity.type
_entity.pdbx_description
1 polymer ?
#
loop_
_entity_poly.entity_id
_entity_poly.type
_entity_poly.pdbx_seq_one_letter_code
_entity_poly.pdbx_strand_id
1 'polypeptide(L)' 'MPKQLETHDEWAEDWKHIVRIFELIEELKDQFEELDVSYLHELEQKVLLLNLEKYVWSLQNYIIQKYSEQ' A
#
# COMPACT_ATOMS: atom_id res chain seq x y z
N MET A 1 21.00 4.50 -25.97
CA MET A 1 20.41 3.67 -24.91
C MET A 1 19.51 4.57 -24.04
N PRO A 2 18.20 4.67 -24.33
CA PRO A 2 17.25 5.41 -23.48
C PRO A 2 16.37 4.51 -22.60
N LYS A 3 16.09 3.28 -23.06
CA LYS A 3 15.05 2.41 -22.50
C LYS A 3 15.26 2.04 -21.01
N GLN A 4 16.50 1.85 -20.58
CA GLN A 4 16.82 1.46 -19.18
C GLN A 4 16.62 2.61 -18.17
N LEU A 5 16.74 3.87 -18.61
CA LEU A 5 16.51 5.04 -17.75
C LEU A 5 15.00 5.24 -17.51
N GLU A 6 14.19 5.09 -18.55
CA GLU A 6 12.72 5.16 -18.44
C GLU A 6 12.16 4.09 -17.49
N THR A 7 12.69 2.85 -17.55
CA THR A 7 12.27 1.76 -16.65
C THR A 7 12.61 2.03 -15.18
N HIS A 8 13.74 2.66 -14.90
CA HIS A 8 14.16 3.00 -13.54
C HIS A 8 13.28 4.11 -12.94
N ASP A 9 12.94 5.13 -13.74
CA ASP A 9 12.08 6.24 -13.31
C ASP A 9 10.64 5.76 -13.05
N GLU A 10 10.11 4.89 -13.92
CA GLU A 10 8.79 4.28 -13.70
C GLU A 10 8.75 3.38 -12.45
N TRP A 11 9.80 2.57 -12.22
CA TRP A 11 9.90 1.76 -11.00
C TRP A 11 9.95 2.63 -9.75
N ALA A 12 10.72 3.73 -9.78
CA ALA A 12 10.84 4.63 -8.63
C ALA A 12 9.51 5.31 -8.30
N GLU A 13 8.73 5.72 -9.30
CA GLU A 13 7.42 6.33 -9.07
C GLU A 13 6.40 5.30 -8.58
N ASP A 14 6.34 4.10 -9.18
CA ASP A 14 5.49 3.00 -8.71
C ASP A 14 5.82 2.63 -7.25
N TRP A 15 7.11 2.55 -6.90
CA TRP A 15 7.56 2.27 -5.54
C TRP A 15 7.16 3.36 -4.54
N LYS A 16 7.32 4.62 -4.92
CA LYS A 16 6.90 5.78 -4.12
C LYS A 16 5.39 5.76 -3.85
N HIS A 17 4.58 5.36 -4.83
CA HIS A 17 3.15 5.16 -4.62
C HIS A 17 2.85 4.05 -3.63
N ILE A 18 3.54 2.91 -3.68
CA ILE A 18 3.37 1.82 -2.69
C ILE A 18 3.70 2.29 -1.28
N VAL A 19 4.84 2.95 -1.10
CA VAL A 19 5.22 3.51 0.21
C VAL A 19 4.16 4.48 0.70
N ARG A 20 3.67 5.37 -0.17
CA ARG A 20 2.63 6.33 0.21
C ARG A 20 1.32 5.66 0.62
N ILE A 21 0.93 4.54 0.00
CA ILE A 21 -0.28 3.82 0.40
C ILE A 21 -0.11 3.20 1.78
N PHE A 22 1.06 2.61 2.09
CA PHE A 22 1.32 2.11 3.45
C PHE A 22 1.26 3.22 4.50
N GLU A 23 1.85 4.38 4.23
CA GLU A 23 1.75 5.55 5.12
C GLU A 23 0.30 5.97 5.38
N LEU A 24 -0.53 5.99 4.33
CA LEU A 24 -1.96 6.33 4.44
C LEU A 24 -2.75 5.27 5.23
N ILE A 25 -2.36 3.99 5.17
CA ILE A 25 -2.98 2.94 5.97
C ILE A 25 -2.66 3.11 7.45
N GLU A 26 -1.41 3.43 7.79
CA GLU A 26 -1.04 3.72 9.19
C GLU A 26 -1.74 4.99 9.69
N GLU A 27 -1.80 6.06 8.89
CA GLU A 27 -2.56 7.26 9.23
C GLU A 27 -4.05 6.94 9.47
N LEU A 28 -4.66 6.12 8.61
CA LEU A 28 -6.05 5.69 8.78
C LEU A 28 -6.26 4.90 10.07
N LYS A 29 -5.30 4.04 10.43
CA LYS A 29 -5.34 3.27 11.67
C LYS A 29 -5.28 4.17 12.89
N ASP A 30 -4.36 5.14 12.92
CA ASP A 30 -4.28 6.13 13.99
C ASP A 30 -5.60 6.90 14.13
N GLN A 31 -6.21 7.29 13.01
CA GLN A 31 -7.53 7.97 13.01
C GLN A 31 -8.66 7.07 13.52
N PHE A 32 -8.62 5.76 13.27
CA PHE A 32 -9.62 4.83 13.83
C PHE A 32 -9.50 4.69 15.35
N GLU A 33 -8.30 4.75 15.91
CA GLU A 33 -8.08 4.70 17.36
C GLU A 33 -8.66 5.92 18.10
N GLU A 34 -8.88 7.04 17.40
CA GLU A 34 -9.49 8.24 17.96
C GLU A 34 -11.04 8.20 17.99
N LEU A 35 -11.67 7.23 17.32
CA LEU A 35 -13.12 7.15 17.21
C LEU A 35 -13.73 6.30 18.36
N ASP A 36 -14.65 6.89 19.11
CA ASP A 36 -15.50 6.15 20.06
C ASP A 36 -16.63 5.44 19.30
N VAL A 37 -16.45 4.14 19.03
CA VAL A 37 -17.38 3.32 18.25
C VAL A 37 -17.75 2.04 18.98
N SER A 38 -18.81 1.36 18.52
CA SER A 38 -19.17 0.07 19.10
C SER A 38 -18.13 -1.01 18.76
N TYR A 39 -18.03 -2.05 19.60
CA TYR A 39 -17.14 -3.19 19.37
C TYR A 39 -17.29 -3.82 17.98
N LEU A 40 -18.51 -3.83 17.41
CA LEU A 40 -18.72 -4.32 16.04
C LEU A 40 -17.96 -3.47 15.02
N HIS A 41 -18.03 -2.14 15.14
CA HIS A 41 -17.29 -1.24 14.25
C HIS A 41 -15.78 -1.35 14.44
N GLU A 42 -15.29 -1.55 15.67
CA GLU A 42 -13.86 -1.83 15.90
C GLU A 42 -13.38 -3.08 15.15
N LEU A 43 -14.19 -4.14 15.14
CA LEU A 43 -13.87 -5.37 14.39
C LEU A 43 -13.89 -5.12 12.88
N GLU A 44 -14.87 -4.38 12.38
CA GLU A 44 -14.97 -4.02 10.97
C GLU A 44 -13.78 -3.15 10.53
N GLN A 45 -13.36 -2.19 11.34
CA GLN A 45 -12.16 -1.37 11.12
C GLN A 45 -10.89 -2.24 11.04
N LYS A 46 -10.71 -3.19 11.96
CA LYS A 46 -9.58 -4.14 11.94
C LYS A 46 -9.58 -5.02 10.69
N VAL A 47 -10.75 -5.50 10.26
CA VAL A 47 -10.88 -6.28 9.02
C VAL A 47 -10.57 -5.43 7.79
N LEU A 48 -11.03 -4.19 7.74
CA LEU A 48 -10.74 -3.25 6.67
C LEU A 48 -9.23 -3.00 6.55
N LEU A 49 -8.55 -2.65 7.65
CA LEU A 49 -7.11 -2.42 7.67
C LEU A 49 -6.34 -3.65 7.18
N LEU A 50 -6.67 -4.84 7.69
CA LEU A 50 -6.04 -6.09 7.27
C LEU A 50 -6.21 -6.37 5.77
N ASN A 51 -7.38 -6.07 5.21
CA ASN A 51 -7.65 -6.26 3.78
C ASN A 51 -6.88 -5.25 2.92
N LEU A 52 -6.79 -4.00 3.36
CA LEU A 52 -5.99 -2.97 2.70
C LEU A 52 -4.51 -3.36 2.69
N GLU A 53 -3.95 -3.71 3.85
CA GLU A 53 -2.54 -4.16 3.96
C GLU A 53 -2.26 -5.32 3.02
N LYS A 54 -3.08 -6.38 3.04
CA LYS A 54 -2.94 -7.55 2.14
C LYS A 54 -2.95 -7.15 0.68
N TYR A 55 -3.80 -6.20 0.30
CA TYR A 55 -3.88 -5.74 -1.08
C TYR A 55 -2.62 -4.96 -1.48
N VAL A 56 -2.10 -4.08 -0.62
CA VAL A 56 -0.85 -3.34 -0.90
C VAL A 56 0.34 -4.27 -0.98
N TRP A 57 0.44 -5.29 -0.13
CA TRP A 57 1.43 -6.37 -0.27
C TRP A 57 1.33 -7.08 -1.63
N SER A 58 0.12 -7.36 -2.09
CA SER A 58 -0.09 -7.93 -3.42
C SER A 58 0.38 -7.00 -4.54
N LEU A 59 0.15 -5.68 -4.42
CA LEU A 59 0.61 -4.68 -5.39
C LEU A 59 2.14 -4.55 -5.38
N GLN A 60 2.75 -4.55 -4.19
CA GLN A 60 4.21 -4.55 -4.04
C GLN A 60 4.83 -5.74 -4.77
N ASN A 61 4.29 -6.94 -4.57
CA ASN A 61 4.77 -8.14 -5.25
C ASN A 61 4.60 -8.04 -6.77
N TYR A 62 3.47 -7.51 -7.22
CA TYR A 62 3.22 -7.27 -8.65
C TYR A 62 4.23 -6.30 -9.25
N ILE A 63 4.55 -5.18 -8.58
CA ILE A 63 5.55 -4.22 -9.04
C ILE A 63 6.94 -4.86 -9.07
N ILE A 64 7.33 -5.59 -8.02
CA ILE A 64 8.61 -6.32 -8.02
C ILE A 64 8.68 -7.26 -9.23
N GLN A 65 7.63 -8.04 -9.49
CA GLN A 65 7.57 -8.94 -10.65
C GLN A 65 7.69 -8.19 -11.97
N LYS A 66 6.87 -7.14 -12.18
CA LYS A 66 6.82 -6.29 -13.39
C LYS A 66 8.18 -5.78 -13.82
N TYR A 67 9.06 -5.46 -12.87
CA TYR A 67 10.38 -4.91 -13.13
C TYR A 67 11.52 -5.92 -12.96
N SER A 68 11.26 -7.09 -12.35
CA SER A 68 12.24 -8.20 -12.27
C SER A 68 12.29 -9.06 -13.53
N GLU A 69 11.20 -9.10 -14.31
CA GLU A 69 11.08 -9.88 -15.55
C GLU A 69 11.53 -9.10 -16.81
N GLN A 70 12.07 -7.89 -16.64
CA GLN A 70 12.61 -7.03 -17.72
C GLN A 70 14.15 -7.11 -17.78
#